data_AF-A0A482DD93-F1
#
_entry.id   AF-A0A482DD93-F1
#
_cell.length_a   1.000
_cell.length_b   1.000
_cell.length_c   1.000
_cell.angle_alpha   90.00
_cell.angle_beta   90.00
_cell.angle_gamma   90.00
#
_symmetry.space_group_name_H-M   'P 1'
#
loop_
_entity.id
_entity.type
_entity.pdbx_description
1 polymer ?
#
loop_
_entity_poly.entity_id
_entity_poly.type
_entity_poly.pdbx_seq_one_letter_code
_entity_poly.pdbx_strand_id
1 'polypeptide(L)' 'SCSIEDPTKQTKFKGIKTYISYRVTPSHTGRPVYRRYKHFDWLYNRLLHKFTVISVPHLPEK' A
#
# COMPACT_ATOMS: atom_id res chain seq x y z
N SER A 1 6.57 -3.65 13.65
CA SER A 1 7.16 -3.58 12.29
C SER A 1 6.15 -4.12 11.28
N CYS A 2 6.41 -3.98 9.99
CA CYS A 2 5.54 -4.50 8.93
C CYS A 2 6.42 -5.09 7.82
N SER A 3 6.11 -6.29 7.35
CA SER A 3 6.77 -6.86 6.17
C SER A 3 5.96 -6.56 4.91
N ILE A 4 6.68 -6.36 3.81
CA ILE A 4 6.12 -6.18 2.47
C ILE A 4 6.77 -7.23 1.59
N GLU A 5 5.95 -8.09 1.01
CA GLU A 5 6.38 -9.17 0.10
C GLU A 5 6.30 -8.74 -1.36
N ASP A 6 6.80 -9.60 -2.24
CA ASP A 6 6.91 -9.37 -3.68
C ASP A 6 5.57 -8.99 -4.35
N PRO A 7 5.63 -8.21 -5.45
CA PRO A 7 4.44 -7.79 -6.18
C PRO A 7 3.68 -8.99 -6.76
N THR A 8 2.38 -9.03 -6.51
CA THR A 8 1.45 -10.03 -7.04
C THR A 8 0.44 -9.40 -7.99
N LYS A 9 0.12 -10.07 -9.09
CA LYS A 9 -0.98 -9.66 -9.98
C LYS A 9 -2.31 -10.10 -9.37
N GLN A 10 -3.20 -9.15 -9.15
CA GLN A 10 -4.57 -9.38 -8.71
C GLN A 10 -5.56 -8.88 -9.75
N THR A 11 -6.79 -9.39 -9.70
CA THR A 11 -7.88 -9.00 -10.59
C THR A 11 -8.99 -8.29 -9.81
N LYS A 12 -9.74 -7.45 -10.52
CA LYS A 12 -11.01 -6.88 -10.07
C LYS A 12 -12.02 -6.94 -11.21
N PHE A 13 -13.28 -6.62 -10.90
CA PHE A 13 -14.37 -6.68 -11.87
C PHE A 13 -14.45 -8.06 -12.55
N LYS A 14 -14.44 -9.13 -11.73
CA LYS A 14 -14.50 -10.52 -12.19
C LYS A 14 -13.46 -10.86 -13.29
N GLY A 15 -12.24 -10.33 -13.17
CA GLY A 15 -11.17 -10.62 -14.10
C GLY A 15 -10.94 -9.56 -15.19
N ILE A 16 -11.87 -8.63 -15.39
CA ILE A 16 -11.79 -7.63 -16.48
C ILE A 16 -10.57 -6.71 -16.32
N LYS A 17 -10.14 -6.43 -15.08
CA LYS A 17 -9.01 -5.52 -14.84
C LYS A 17 -8.02 -6.12 -13.86
N THR A 18 -6.76 -6.19 -14.27
CA THR A 18 -5.63 -6.58 -13.43
C THR A 18 -4.94 -5.37 -12.79
N TYR A 19 -4.26 -5.59 -11.69
CA TYR A 19 -3.40 -4.61 -11.02
C TYR A 19 -2.31 -5.32 -10.22
N ILE A 20 -1.21 -4.61 -9.97
CA ILE A 20 -0.14 -5.08 -9.07
C ILE A 20 -0.51 -4.69 -7.64
N SER A 21 -0.38 -5.64 -6.72
CA SER A 21 -0.56 -5.44 -5.29
C SER A 21 0.57 -6.07 -4.51
N TYR A 22 0.86 -5.51 -3.35
CA TYR A 22 1.86 -6.00 -2.41
C TYR A 22 1.14 -6.61 -1.22
N ARG A 23 1.62 -7.76 -0.74
CA ARG A 23 1.14 -8.37 0.49
C ARG A 23 1.87 -7.70 1.65
N VAL A 24 1.08 -7.12 2.55
CA VAL A 24 1.54 -6.36 3.70
C VAL A 24 1.11 -7.13 4.94
N THR A 25 2.08 -7.59 5.75
CA THR A 25 1.80 -8.37 6.96
C THR A 25 2.30 -7.61 8.20
N PRO A 26 1.38 -7.03 9.00
CA PRO A 26 1.75 -6.36 10.24
C PRO A 26 2.21 -7.37 11.30
N SER A 27 3.31 -7.07 12.00
CA SER A 27 3.85 -7.99 13.02
C SER A 27 2.92 -8.19 14.22
N HIS A 28 2.06 -7.21 14.53
CA HIS A 28 1.19 -7.23 15.72
C HIS A 28 -0.10 -8.04 15.53
N THR A 29 -0.64 -8.13 14.31
CA THR A 29 -1.84 -8.93 14.02
C THR A 29 -1.53 -10.23 13.28
N GLY A 30 -0.41 -10.30 12.55
CA GLY A 30 -0.08 -11.42 11.67
C GLY A 30 -1.04 -11.61 10.49
N ARG A 31 -2.04 -10.74 10.32
CA ARG A 31 -3.07 -10.88 9.27
C ARG A 31 -2.65 -10.11 8.01
N PRO A 32 -2.41 -10.79 6.88
CA PRO A 32 -1.95 -10.13 5.67
C PRO A 32 -3.05 -9.33 4.99
N VAL A 33 -2.69 -8.18 4.42
CA VAL A 33 -3.58 -7.36 3.58
C VAL A 33 -2.92 -7.05 2.24
N TYR A 34 -3.71 -6.97 1.17
CA TYR A 34 -3.20 -6.64 -0.16
C TYR A 34 -3.42 -5.16 -0.46
N ARG A 35 -2.33 -4.45 -0.76
CA ARG A 35 -2.36 -3.01 -1.09
C ARG A 35 -1.62 -2.76 -2.40
N ARG A 36 -2.27 -2.06 -3.32
CA ARG A 36 -1.64 -1.57 -4.56
C ARG A 36 -1.01 -0.21 -4.32
N TYR A 37 -0.11 0.21 -5.22
CA TYR A 37 0.57 1.51 -5.16
C TYR A 37 -0.39 2.68 -4.86
N LYS A 38 -1.51 2.76 -5.58
CA LYS A 38 -2.53 3.82 -5.38
C LYS A 38 -3.10 3.90 -3.96
N HIS A 39 -3.09 2.81 -3.19
CA HIS A 39 -3.53 2.86 -1.79
C HIS A 39 -2.46 3.52 -0.89
N PHE A 40 -1.18 3.33 -1.20
CA PHE A 40 -0.09 4.02 -0.51
C PHE A 40 -0.05 5.50 -0.87
N ASP A 41 -0.25 5.84 -2.15
CA ASP A 41 -0.40 7.23 -2.60
C ASP A 41 -1.53 7.97 -1.87
N TRP A 42 -2.70 7.35 -1.76
CA TRP A 42 -3.79 7.89 -0.96
C TRP A 42 -3.39 8.10 0.52
N LEU A 43 -2.74 7.11 1.13
CA LEU A 43 -2.31 7.19 2.53
C LEU A 43 -1.26 8.30 2.73
N TYR A 44 -0.28 8.42 1.83
CA TYR A 44 0.75 9.45 1.85
C TYR A 44 0.12 10.84 1.86
N ASN A 45 -0.82 11.12 0.96
CA ASN A 45 -1.55 12.38 0.92
C ASN A 45 -2.34 12.65 2.21
N ARG A 46 -2.95 11.62 2.81
CA ARG A 46 -3.64 11.75 4.11
C ARG A 46 -2.68 12.07 5.25
N LEU A 47 -1.48 11.49 5.25
CA LEU A 47 -0.46 11.74 6.26
C LEU A 47 0.11 13.15 6.12
N LEU A 48 0.43 13.60 4.90
CA LEU A 48 0.88 14.97 4.64
C LEU A 48 -0.12 16.01 5.14
N HIS A 49 -1.41 15.81 4.83
CA HIS A 49 -2.44 16.75 5.24
C HIS A 49 -2.69 16.74 6.76
N LYS A 50 -2.58 15.58 7.41
CA LYS A 50 -2.83 15.44 8.86
C LYS A 50 -1.65 15.88 9.72
N PHE A 51 -0.43 15.63 9.27
CA PHE A 51 0.80 15.87 10.01
C PHE A 51 1.67 16.88 9.27
N THR A 52 1.23 18.14 9.27
CA THR A 52 1.88 19.23 8.52
C THR A 52 3.29 19.58 9.01
N VAL A 53 3.66 19.14 10.22
CA VAL A 53 4.97 19.41 10.85
C VAL A 53 5.90 18.19 10.78
N ILE A 54 5.41 17.03 10.36
CA ILE A 54 6.20 15.80 10.27
C ILE A 54 6.55 15.52 8.82
N SER A 55 7.84 15.37 8.53
CA SER A 55 8.29 14.95 7.21
C SER A 55 7.82 13.52 6.91
N VAL A 56 6.89 13.38 5.97
CA VAL A 56 6.43 12.07 5.49
C VAL A 56 7.38 11.58 4.38
N PRO A 57 7.98 10.38 4.51
CA PRO A 57 8.86 9.84 3.47
C PRO A 57 8.15 9.72 2.12
N HIS A 58 8.86 10.07 1.05
CA HIS A 58 8.32 9.98 -0.30
C HIS A 58 8.09 8.53 -0.71
N LEU A 59 7.06 8.29 -1.52
CA LEU A 59 6.84 7.00 -2.14
C LEU A 59 7.86 6.78 -3.28
N PRO A 60 8.31 5.54 -3.51
CA PRO A 60 9.14 5.22 -4.67
C PRO A 60 8.40 5.54 -5.97
N GLU A 61 9.15 5.76 -7.05
CA GLU A 61 8.57 5.83 -8.39
C GLU A 61 7.87 4.51 -8.74
N LYS A 62 6.82 4.62 -9.57
CA LYS A 62 5.91 3.52 -9.89
C LYS A 62 6.53 2.51 -10.85
#